data_AF-A0A2K5M4R5-F1
#
_entry.id   AF-A0A2K5M4R5-F1
#
_cell.length_a   1.000
_cell.length_b   1.000
_cell.length_c   1.000
_cell.angle_alpha   90.00
_cell.angle_beta   90.00
_cell.angle_gamma   90.00
#
_symmetry.space_group_name_H-M   'P 1'
#
loop_
_entity.id
_entity.type
_entity.pdbx_description
1 polymer ?
#
loop_
_entity_poly.entity_id
_entity_poly.type
_entity_poly.pdbx_seq_one_letter_code
_entity_poly.pdbx_strand_id
1 'polypeptide(L)'
;MAPGVARGPTPYWRLPLGGAALLLLLIPVAAAQEPPGAACSQNTNKTCEECLKNVSCLWCNTNKACLDYPVTNILPPASLCKLSSARWGVCWGLFKEENPYARFENN
;
A
#
# COMPACT_ATOMS: atom_id res chain seq x y z
N MET A 1 -6.05 -76.39 -7.54
CA MET A 1 -5.74 -75.49 -8.68
C MET A 1 -6.19 -74.07 -8.34
N ALA A 2 -5.44 -73.04 -8.76
CA ALA A 2 -5.73 -71.60 -8.58
C ALA A 2 -6.81 -71.08 -9.57
N PRO A 3 -7.02 -69.76 -9.74
CA PRO A 3 -7.64 -68.78 -8.84
C PRO A 3 -8.79 -67.99 -9.54
N GLY A 4 -9.43 -67.03 -8.86
CA GLY A 4 -10.37 -66.10 -9.49
C GLY A 4 -10.66 -64.86 -8.64
N VAL A 5 -10.03 -63.74 -8.99
CA VAL A 5 -10.24 -62.41 -8.41
C VAL A 5 -11.46 -61.75 -9.08
N ALA A 6 -12.40 -61.21 -8.29
CA ALA A 6 -13.32 -60.17 -8.77
C ALA A 6 -13.83 -59.27 -7.62
N ARG A 7 -13.22 -58.08 -7.54
CA ARG A 7 -13.72 -56.77 -7.08
C ARG A 7 -15.05 -56.77 -6.29
N GLY A 8 -14.95 -56.61 -4.97
CA GLY A 8 -16.07 -56.29 -4.10
C GLY A 8 -16.63 -54.87 -4.32
N PRO A 9 -17.92 -54.64 -4.00
CA PRO A 9 -18.61 -53.36 -4.20
C PRO A 9 -18.16 -52.28 -3.21
N THR A 10 -18.28 -51.04 -3.68
CA THR A 10 -17.98 -49.77 -3.01
C THR A 10 -18.59 -49.64 -1.59
N PRO A 11 -17.78 -49.37 -0.54
CA PRO A 11 -18.30 -48.83 0.69
C PRO A 11 -18.53 -47.33 0.50
N TYR A 12 -19.79 -46.95 0.31
CA TYR A 12 -20.25 -45.57 0.44
C TYR A 12 -20.06 -45.12 1.90
N TRP A 13 -18.89 -44.57 2.22
CA TRP A 13 -18.74 -43.71 3.39
C TRP A 13 -19.47 -42.40 3.12
N ARG A 14 -20.72 -42.35 3.56
CA ARG A 14 -21.50 -41.12 3.72
C ARG A 14 -20.80 -40.25 4.77
N LEU A 15 -19.85 -39.44 4.33
CA LEU A 15 -19.24 -38.40 5.16
C LEU A 15 -20.34 -37.41 5.56
N PRO A 16 -20.62 -37.20 6.86
CA PRO A 16 -21.62 -36.23 7.27
C PRO A 16 -21.15 -34.84 6.87
N LEU A 17 -21.93 -34.14 6.04
CA LEU A 17 -21.71 -32.76 5.56
C LEU A 17 -21.72 -31.67 6.66
N GLY A 18 -21.53 -32.03 7.93
CA GLY A 18 -21.79 -31.17 9.09
C GLY A 18 -20.57 -30.67 9.87
N GLY A 19 -19.34 -30.96 9.43
CA GLY A 19 -18.12 -30.71 10.22
C GLY A 19 -17.13 -29.68 9.66
N ALA A 20 -17.42 -29.05 8.51
CA ALA A 20 -16.44 -28.20 7.81
C ALA A 20 -16.51 -26.71 8.18
N ALA A 21 -17.51 -26.27 8.95
CA ALA A 21 -17.75 -24.83 9.16
C ALA A 21 -16.92 -24.21 10.29
N LEU A 22 -16.34 -25.00 11.20
CA LEU A 22 -15.70 -24.46 12.42
C LEU A 22 -14.17 -24.34 12.36
N LEU A 23 -13.53 -24.71 11.23
CA LEU A 23 -12.07 -24.57 11.07
C LEU A 23 -11.63 -23.25 10.39
N LEU A 24 -12.58 -22.40 9.97
CA LEU A 24 -12.27 -21.11 9.33
C LEU A 24 -11.94 -19.98 10.32
N LEU A 25 -11.94 -20.24 11.63
CA LEU A 25 -11.68 -19.23 12.67
C LEU A 25 -10.20 -19.04 13.04
N LEU A 26 -9.29 -19.82 12.45
CA LEU A 26 -7.85 -19.77 12.72
C LEU A 26 -7.06 -19.20 11.54
N ILE A 27 -7.63 -18.25 10.80
CA ILE A 27 -6.83 -17.49 9.83
C ILE A 27 -6.09 -16.42 10.65
N PRO A 28 -4.76 -16.50 10.80
CA PRO A 28 -4.03 -15.32 11.23
C PRO A 28 -4.30 -14.27 10.16
N VAL A 29 -4.99 -13.19 10.54
CA VAL A 29 -5.01 -11.98 9.72
C VAL A 29 -3.56 -11.53 9.70
N ALA A 30 -2.82 -11.97 8.68
CA ALA A 30 -1.61 -11.29 8.28
C ALA A 30 -2.08 -9.90 7.90
N ALA A 31 -2.01 -8.97 8.86
CA ALA A 31 -2.08 -7.56 8.56
C ALA A 31 -1.13 -7.38 7.38
N ALA A 32 -1.66 -6.95 6.24
CA ALA A 32 -0.85 -6.47 5.14
C ALA A 32 -0.10 -5.26 5.70
N GLN A 33 1.01 -5.52 6.38
CA GLN A 33 2.03 -4.52 6.59
C GLN A 33 2.52 -4.28 5.17
N GLU A 34 2.07 -3.17 4.59
CA GLU A 34 2.67 -2.64 3.37
C GLU A 34 4.19 -2.82 3.55
N PRO A 35 4.85 -3.54 2.61
CA PRO A 35 6.29 -3.76 2.71
C PRO A 35 6.90 -2.40 3.00
N PRO A 36 7.80 -2.26 4.01
CA PRO A 36 8.32 -0.96 4.41
C PRO A 36 8.68 -0.23 3.13
N GLY A 37 7.83 0.75 2.78
CA GLY A 37 7.77 1.27 1.43
C GLY A 37 9.18 1.66 1.08
N ALA A 38 9.67 1.26 -0.10
CA ALA A 38 10.99 1.67 -0.56
C ALA A 38 11.16 3.14 -0.16
N ALA A 39 12.16 3.44 0.68
CA ALA A 39 12.25 4.73 1.35
C ALA A 39 12.00 5.83 0.31
N CYS A 40 11.11 6.79 0.60
CA CYS A 40 10.67 7.80 -0.39
C CYS A 40 11.85 8.41 -1.18
N SER A 41 13.00 8.54 -0.52
CA SER A 41 14.29 8.95 -1.11
C SER A 41 14.69 8.20 -2.38
N GLN A 42 14.30 6.94 -2.57
CA GLN A 42 14.58 6.15 -3.78
C GLN A 42 13.95 6.75 -5.05
N ASN A 43 12.89 7.54 -4.87
CA ASN A 43 12.18 8.20 -5.96
C ASN A 43 12.58 9.68 -6.10
N THR A 44 13.65 10.10 -5.41
CA THR A 44 14.30 11.39 -5.67
C THR A 44 14.86 11.43 -7.08
N ASN A 45 14.76 12.58 -7.75
CA ASN A 45 15.05 12.78 -9.17
C ASN A 45 14.21 11.95 -10.14
N LYS A 46 13.09 11.38 -9.70
CA LYS A 46 12.10 10.74 -10.57
C LYS A 46 10.94 11.70 -10.87
N THR A 47 9.72 11.16 -10.91
CA THR A 47 8.49 11.91 -11.10
C THR A 47 7.71 12.04 -9.79
N CYS A 48 6.84 13.04 -9.74
CA CYS A 48 5.96 13.29 -8.62
C CYS A 48 5.01 12.10 -8.38
N GLU A 49 4.53 11.51 -9.47
CA GLU A 49 3.65 10.35 -9.50
C GLU A 49 4.35 9.11 -8.96
N GLU A 50 5.63 8.89 -9.30
CA GLU A 50 6.41 7.82 -8.68
C GLU A 50 6.62 8.07 -7.19
N CYS A 51 6.96 9.29 -6.78
CA CYS A 51 7.16 9.63 -5.37
C CYS A 51 5.88 9.41 -4.55
N LEU A 52 4.74 9.88 -5.06
CA LEU A 52 3.45 9.85 -4.38
C LEU A 52 2.67 8.56 -4.62
N LYS A 53 3.30 7.50 -5.15
CA LYS A 53 2.76 6.13 -5.06
C LYS A 53 2.50 5.74 -3.61
N ASN A 54 3.33 6.25 -2.71
CA ASN A 54 3.09 6.14 -1.28
C ASN A 54 2.62 7.50 -0.75
N VAL A 55 1.45 7.52 -0.12
CA VAL A 55 0.82 8.75 0.40
C VAL A 55 1.58 9.35 1.58
N SER A 56 2.44 8.57 2.22
CA SER A 56 3.34 9.02 3.29
C SER A 56 4.60 9.72 2.75
N CYS A 57 4.78 9.81 1.43
CA CYS A 57 5.86 10.57 0.83
C CYS A 57 5.46 12.02 0.52
N LEU A 58 6.45 12.91 0.59
CA LEU A 58 6.37 14.29 0.13
C LEU A 58 7.28 14.48 -1.08
N TRP A 59 6.69 15.03 -2.15
CA TRP A 59 7.42 15.47 -3.32
C TRP A 59 7.68 16.97 -3.27
N CYS A 60 8.93 17.35 -3.54
CA CYS A 60 9.33 18.74 -3.70
C CYS A 60 9.75 19.01 -5.14
N ASN A 61 9.02 19.88 -5.84
CA ASN A 61 9.31 20.18 -7.23
C ASN A 61 10.63 20.94 -7.42
N THR A 62 10.96 21.84 -6.47
CA THR A 62 12.13 22.73 -6.56
C THR A 62 13.45 21.98 -6.73
N ASN A 63 13.67 20.91 -5.95
CA ASN A 63 14.89 20.11 -5.96
C ASN A 63 14.65 18.67 -6.43
N LYS A 64 13.46 18.36 -6.95
CA LYS A 64 13.05 17.00 -7.35
C LYS A 64 13.26 15.97 -6.24
N ALA A 65 13.12 16.37 -4.98
CA ALA A 65 13.32 15.49 -3.83
C ALA A 65 12.03 14.75 -3.46
N CYS A 66 12.17 13.47 -3.13
CA CYS A 66 11.10 12.67 -2.55
C CYS A 66 11.53 12.26 -1.15
N LEU A 67 10.79 12.71 -0.14
CA LEU A 67 11.16 12.58 1.27
C LEU A 67 10.05 11.85 2.02
N ASP A 68 10.41 11.17 3.10
CA ASP A 68 9.40 10.63 4.01
C ASP A 68 8.74 11.80 4.72
N TYR A 69 7.40 11.83 4.68
CA TYR A 69 6.62 12.88 5.29
C TYR A 69 5.82 12.34 6.45
N PRO A 70 6.31 12.54 7.69
CA PRO A 70 5.57 12.10 8.85
C PRO A 70 4.27 12.91 8.94
N VAL A 71 3.15 12.20 9.08
CA VAL A 71 1.79 12.78 9.20
C VAL A 71 1.56 13.46 10.57
N THR A 72 2.64 13.84 11.26
CA THR A 72 2.58 14.56 12.55
C THR A 72 2.06 15.98 12.39
N ASN A 73 2.25 16.57 11.22
CA ASN A 73 1.74 17.87 10.85
C ASN A 73 0.93 17.77 9.56
N ILE A 74 -0.20 18.48 9.50
CA ILE A 74 -1.07 18.48 8.31
C ILE A 74 -0.40 19.19 7.13
N LEU A 75 0.40 20.24 7.39
CA LEU A 75 1.13 20.99 6.37
C LEU A 75 2.65 20.79 6.54
N PRO A 76 3.39 20.48 5.47
CA PRO A 76 4.83 20.36 5.54
C PRO A 76 5.47 21.71 5.87
N PRO A 77 6.47 21.75 6.76
CA PRO A 77 7.17 22.97 7.07
C PRO A 77 7.91 23.50 5.83
N ALA A 78 7.88 24.82 5.63
CA ALA A 78 8.53 25.49 4.50
C ALA A 78 10.05 25.26 4.44
N SER A 79 10.66 24.91 5.58
CA SER A 79 12.07 24.54 5.71
C SER A 79 12.45 23.28 4.92
N LEU A 80 11.51 22.34 4.74
CA LEU A 80 11.74 21.12 3.93
C LEU A 80 11.49 21.39 2.46
N CYS A 81 10.35 22.00 2.14
CA CYS A 81 10.01 22.43 0.81
C CYS A 81 9.00 23.57 0.90
N LYS A 82 9.13 24.55 0.02
CA LYS A 82 8.18 25.65 -0.06
C LYS A 82 6.80 25.10 -0.40
N LEU A 83 5.77 25.48 0.37
CA LEU A 83 4.42 24.91 0.27
C LEU A 83 3.87 24.97 -1.16
N SER A 84 4.16 26.02 -1.92
CA SER A 84 3.85 26.14 -3.35
C SER A 84 4.42 25.05 -4.25
N SER A 85 5.60 24.51 -3.92
CA SER A 85 6.29 23.45 -4.67
C SER A 85 6.15 22.06 -4.05
N ALA A 86 5.61 21.98 -2.84
CA ALA A 86 5.37 20.73 -2.12
C ALA A 86 4.10 20.04 -2.62
N ARG A 87 4.12 18.71 -2.70
CA ARG A 87 2.97 17.84 -3.01
C ARG A 87 3.02 16.62 -2.09
N TRP A 88 1.91 16.26 -1.46
CA TRP A 88 1.78 15.04 -0.66
C TRP A 88 0.38 14.47 -0.84
N GLY A 89 0.27 13.14 -0.74
CA GLY A 89 -0.96 12.39 -1.02
C GLY A 89 -1.36 12.34 -2.50
N VAL A 90 -1.33 13.47 -3.21
CA VAL A 90 -1.71 13.58 -4.62
C VAL A 90 -0.74 14.48 -5.38
N CYS A 91 -0.41 14.07 -6.60
CA CYS A 91 0.37 14.89 -7.50
C CYS A 91 -0.54 15.88 -8.22
N TRP A 92 -0.71 17.06 -7.65
CA TRP A 92 -1.22 18.21 -8.39
C TRP A 92 -0.14 18.65 -9.39
N GLY A 93 -0.55 19.20 -10.52
CA GLY A 93 0.38 19.59 -11.58
C GLY A 93 1.53 20.48 -11.09
N LEU A 94 2.59 20.52 -11.90
CA LEU A 94 3.89 21.06 -11.50
C LEU A 94 3.84 22.56 -11.13
N PHE A 95 2.79 23.29 -11.52
CA PHE A 95 2.70 24.73 -11.32
C PHE A 95 2.14 25.11 -9.95
N LYS A 96 2.58 26.25 -9.41
CA LYS A 96 2.13 26.78 -8.12
C LYS A 96 0.62 27.10 -8.11
N GLU A 97 0.08 27.59 -9.22
CA GLU A 97 -1.34 27.97 -9.38
C GLU A 97 -2.29 26.77 -9.13
N GLU A 98 -1.80 25.57 -9.44
CA GLU A 98 -2.55 24.31 -9.38
C GLU A 98 -2.48 23.67 -7.99
N ASN A 99 -1.64 24.22 -7.11
CA ASN A 99 -1.43 23.71 -5.78
C ASN A 99 -2.30 24.45 -4.76
N PRO A 100 -3.36 23.82 -4.22
CA PRO A 100 -4.23 24.46 -3.23
C PRO A 100 -3.48 24.86 -1.95
N TYR A 101 -2.34 24.22 -1.66
CA TYR A 101 -1.56 24.49 -0.46
C TYR A 101 -0.69 25.75 -0.56
N ALA A 102 -0.50 26.29 -1.77
CA ALA A 102 0.32 27.46 -2.02
C ALA A 102 -0.14 28.72 -1.26
N ARG A 103 -1.43 28.77 -0.87
CA ARG A 103 -2.03 29.87 -0.10
C ARG A 103 -1.59 29.90 1.37
N PHE A 104 -1.21 28.75 1.94
CA PHE A 104 -0.86 28.63 3.36
C PHE A 104 0.60 28.93 3.66
N GLU A 105 1.39 29.32 2.66
CA GLU A 105 2.84 29.48 2.78
C GLU A 105 3.28 30.57 3.77
N ASN A 106 2.40 31.52 4.10
CA ASN A 106 2.69 32.65 4.98
C ASN A 106 1.64 32.83 6.10
N ASN A 107 0.88 31.78 6.41
CA ASN A 107 -0.11 31.78 7.49
C ASN A 107 0.44 31.03 8.71
#